data_AF-A0AAW5I895-F1
#
_entry.id   AF-A0AAW5I895-F1
#
_cell.length_a   1.000
_cell.length_b   1.000
_cell.length_c   1.000
_cell.angle_alpha   90.00
_cell.angle_beta   90.00
_cell.angle_gamma   90.00
#
_symmetry.space_group_name_H-M   'P 1'
#
loop_
_entity.id
_entity.type
_entity.pdbx_description
1 polymer ?
#
loop_
_entity_poly.entity_id
_entity_poly.type
_entity_poly.pdbx_seq_one_letter_code
_entity_poly.pdbx_strand_id
1 'polypeptide(L)'
;MCKENKGALGLNKYPLPYNCKLCGNQENPDDFCDKNNHVVETMIKQHVCFNCAFWMNIVNSQAPPGQIIIGHTYYIAHPYVKRPMNRIKGNNGKEMYIRMFNGELIKSNNVWCKGEIPEQFREQLPDTANFLSLMTFQKLTNNNHKCYARGCWNRYHCVRYNMDCEKDGPFNTVPQSYIIGSDECPSFINKTELKDTVQW
;
A
#
# COMPACT_ATOMS: atom_id res chain seq x y z
N MET A 1 17.19 30.53 -0.55
CA MET A 1 16.60 31.79 -0.04
C MET A 1 15.44 32.16 -0.92
N CYS A 2 14.21 31.86 -0.49
CA CYS A 2 13.03 32.42 -1.15
C CYS A 2 12.99 33.92 -0.84
N LYS A 3 12.88 34.74 -1.88
CA LYS A 3 13.00 36.19 -1.79
C LYS A 3 11.98 36.74 -0.79
N GLU A 4 12.43 37.64 0.07
CA GLU A 4 11.57 38.39 0.99
C GLU A 4 10.53 39.17 0.17
N ASN A 5 9.30 38.67 0.14
CA ASN A 5 8.16 39.47 -0.29
C ASN A 5 7.64 40.22 0.92
N LYS A 6 8.06 41.49 1.03
CA LYS A 6 7.44 42.49 1.88
C LYS A 6 6.00 42.70 1.41
N GLY A 7 5.05 42.37 2.28
CA GLY A 7 3.68 42.90 2.25
C GLY A 7 2.72 42.16 1.33
N ALA A 8 1.94 41.25 1.91
CA ALA A 8 0.47 41.27 1.88
C ALA A 8 -0.06 39.88 2.27
N LEU A 9 -0.71 39.79 3.43
CA LEU A 9 -1.99 39.12 3.70
C LEU A 9 -2.08 38.84 5.21
N GLY A 10 -2.86 39.68 5.90
CA GLY A 10 -3.28 39.45 7.28
C GLY A 10 -4.22 38.25 7.38
N LEU A 11 -3.67 37.04 7.48
CA LEU A 11 -4.42 35.79 7.61
C LEU A 11 -3.83 34.79 8.63
N ASN A 12 -2.97 35.19 9.57
CA ASN A 12 -2.52 34.27 10.62
C ASN A 12 -3.16 34.59 11.98
N LYS A 13 -4.17 33.81 12.34
CA LYS A 13 -4.78 33.78 13.69
C LYS A 13 -3.95 33.02 14.72
N TYR A 14 -2.80 32.45 14.35
CA TYR A 14 -2.02 31.55 15.20
C TYR A 14 -0.53 31.92 15.21
N PRO A 15 0.16 31.74 16.35
CA PRO A 15 1.60 31.93 16.42
C PRO A 15 2.30 30.90 15.53
N LEU A 16 3.26 31.38 14.73
CA LEU A 16 4.18 30.54 13.97
C LEU A 16 5.51 30.44 14.74
N PRO A 17 6.17 29.27 14.76
CA PRO A 17 5.71 27.96 14.25
C PRO A 17 4.60 27.34 15.12
N TYR A 18 3.85 26.36 14.58
CA TYR A 18 2.79 25.65 15.31
C TYR A 18 2.98 24.13 15.30
N ASN A 19 2.36 23.43 16.25
CA ASN A 19 2.37 21.97 16.33
C ASN A 19 1.19 21.37 15.55
N CYS A 20 1.47 20.36 14.73
CA CYS A 20 0.48 19.61 13.98
C CYS A 20 -0.55 18.98 14.91
N LYS A 21 -1.84 19.22 14.66
CA LYS A 21 -2.94 18.63 15.44
C LYS A 21 -3.04 17.09 15.35
N LEU A 22 -2.47 16.48 14.31
CA LEU A 22 -2.56 15.03 14.09
C LEU A 22 -1.36 14.25 14.61
N CYS A 23 -0.14 14.78 14.43
CA CYS A 23 1.09 14.06 14.81
C CYS A 23 1.98 14.80 15.80
N GLY A 24 1.65 16.05 16.17
CA GLY A 24 2.43 16.85 17.10
C GLY A 24 3.70 17.50 16.52
N ASN A 25 4.12 17.15 15.30
CA ASN A 25 5.31 17.76 14.68
C ASN A 25 5.17 19.28 14.54
N GLN A 26 6.25 20.00 14.83
CA GLN A 26 6.32 21.45 14.64
C GLN A 26 6.51 21.78 13.16
N GLU A 27 5.74 22.74 12.66
CA GLU A 27 5.74 23.17 11.26
C GLU A 27 5.83 24.69 11.17
N ASN A 28 6.59 25.20 10.20
CA ASN A 28 6.64 26.62 9.87
C ASN A 28 6.14 26.86 8.44
N PRO A 29 4.92 27.40 8.27
CA PRO A 29 4.36 27.70 6.95
C PRO A 29 5.20 28.62 6.07
N ASP A 30 6.06 29.46 6.67
CA ASP A 30 6.94 30.37 5.94
C ASP A 30 8.09 29.64 5.22
N ASP A 31 8.32 28.37 5.55
CA ASP A 31 9.31 27.53 4.87
C ASP A 31 8.83 27.07 3.47
N PHE A 32 7.53 27.22 3.17
CA PHE A 32 6.92 26.81 1.91
C PHE A 32 6.77 27.99 0.95
N CYS A 33 7.55 27.97 -0.13
CA CYS A 33 7.60 29.08 -1.08
C CYS A 33 6.40 29.14 -2.05
N ASP A 34 5.68 28.04 -2.23
CA ASP A 34 4.50 27.96 -3.10
C ASP A 34 3.20 27.83 -2.28
N LYS A 35 2.55 28.97 -2.05
CA LYS A 35 1.27 29.04 -1.33
C LYS A 35 0.07 28.59 -2.17
N ASN A 36 0.24 28.39 -3.48
CA ASN A 36 -0.81 27.86 -4.36
C ASN A 36 -0.82 26.33 -4.40
N ASN A 37 0.10 25.68 -3.68
CA ASN A 37 0.08 24.25 -3.50
C ASN A 37 -1.10 23.84 -2.60
N HIS A 38 -2.02 23.04 -3.15
CA HIS A 38 -3.19 22.51 -2.42
C HIS A 38 -2.84 21.79 -1.09
N VAL A 39 -1.64 21.19 -0.97
CA VAL A 39 -1.16 20.61 0.30
C VAL A 39 -0.87 21.71 1.33
N VAL A 40 -0.21 22.79 0.91
CA VAL A 40 0.09 23.95 1.77
C VAL A 40 -1.21 24.65 2.19
N GLU A 41 -2.19 24.71 1.29
CA GLU A 41 -3.52 25.22 1.61
C GLU A 41 -4.21 24.37 2.69
N THR A 42 -4.24 23.04 2.54
CA THR A 42 -4.77 22.11 3.56
C THR A 42 -4.02 22.25 4.88
N MET A 43 -2.69 22.33 4.83
CA MET A 43 -1.81 22.49 5.99
C MET A 43 -2.22 23.72 6.83
N ILE A 44 -2.34 24.88 6.18
CA ILE A 44 -2.72 26.15 6.85
C ILE A 44 -4.16 26.10 7.35
N LYS A 45 -5.11 25.63 6.53
CA LYS A 45 -6.54 25.58 6.89
C LYS A 45 -6.83 24.63 8.05
N GLN A 46 -6.15 23.49 8.08
CA GLN A 46 -6.41 22.43 9.06
C GLN A 46 -5.46 22.45 10.26
N HIS A 47 -4.42 23.29 10.23
CA HIS A 47 -3.37 23.35 11.26
C HIS A 47 -2.70 21.99 11.49
N VAL A 48 -2.24 21.39 10.41
CA VAL A 48 -1.51 20.12 10.39
C VAL A 48 -0.17 20.32 9.70
N CYS A 49 0.83 19.47 9.94
CA CYS A 49 2.09 19.53 9.21
C CYS A 49 1.90 19.15 7.74
N PHE A 50 2.89 19.48 6.89
CA PHE A 50 2.84 19.21 5.46
C PHE A 50 2.60 17.73 5.15
N ASN A 51 3.27 16.82 5.86
CA ASN A 51 3.10 15.38 5.67
C ASN A 51 1.66 14.93 5.99
N CYS A 52 1.08 15.42 7.09
CA CYS A 52 -0.31 15.11 7.43
C CYS A 52 -1.29 15.70 6.42
N ALA A 53 -1.05 16.93 5.94
CA ALA A 53 -1.86 17.52 4.87
C ALA A 53 -1.80 16.69 3.58
N PHE A 54 -0.62 16.18 3.22
CA PHE A 54 -0.44 15.32 2.04
C PHE A 54 -1.29 14.04 2.15
N TRP A 55 -1.21 13.32 3.26
CA TRP A 55 -1.99 12.10 3.46
C TRP A 55 -3.48 12.36 3.63
N MET A 56 -3.88 13.45 4.28
CA MET A 56 -5.29 13.89 4.32
C MET A 56 -5.83 14.12 2.91
N ASN A 57 -5.06 14.77 2.04
CA ASN A 57 -5.48 14.99 0.66
C ASN A 57 -5.64 13.65 -0.08
N ILE A 58 -4.78 12.66 0.15
CA ILE A 58 -4.92 11.32 -0.43
C ILE A 58 -6.20 10.63 0.08
N VAL A 59 -6.43 10.60 1.40
CA VAL A 59 -7.61 9.96 2.02
C VAL A 59 -8.91 10.59 1.53
N ASN A 60 -8.93 11.91 1.37
CA ASN A 60 -10.13 12.65 0.95
C ASN A 60 -10.32 12.70 -0.58
N SER A 61 -9.38 12.18 -1.35
CA SER A 61 -9.46 12.15 -2.82
C SER A 61 -9.98 10.81 -3.32
N GLN A 62 -10.56 10.82 -4.52
CA GLN A 62 -10.86 9.58 -5.22
C GLN A 62 -9.56 8.81 -5.49
N ALA A 63 -9.55 7.53 -5.12
CA ALA A 63 -8.43 6.63 -5.36
C ALA A 63 -8.05 6.63 -6.85
N PRO A 64 -6.79 6.96 -7.22
CA PRO A 64 -6.36 6.93 -8.61
C PRO A 64 -6.26 5.49 -9.13
N PRO A 65 -6.35 5.29 -10.46
CA PRO A 65 -6.12 3.98 -11.06
C PRO A 65 -4.74 3.43 -10.68
N GLY A 66 -4.70 2.14 -10.30
CA GLY A 66 -3.47 1.48 -9.90
C GLY A 66 -2.97 1.84 -8.50
N GLN A 67 -3.79 2.46 -7.66
CA GLN A 67 -3.51 2.57 -6.22
C GLN A 67 -3.37 1.18 -5.59
N ILE A 68 -2.26 0.96 -4.88
CA ILE A 68 -1.98 -0.29 -4.17
C ILE A 68 -1.36 0.05 -2.82
N ILE A 69 -1.81 -0.61 -1.75
CA ILE A 69 -1.25 -0.46 -0.41
C ILE A 69 -0.76 -1.82 0.04
N ILE A 70 0.51 -1.90 0.44
CA ILE A 70 1.18 -3.14 0.87
C ILE A 70 2.06 -2.82 2.06
N GLY A 71 1.84 -3.47 3.20
CA GLY A 71 2.64 -3.28 4.41
C GLY A 71 2.70 -1.82 4.84
N HIS A 72 1.55 -1.15 4.85
CA HIS A 72 1.41 0.27 5.17
C HIS A 72 2.19 1.21 4.25
N THR A 73 2.62 0.77 3.07
CA THR A 73 3.28 1.61 2.08
C THR A 73 2.36 1.85 0.89
N TYR A 74 2.22 3.10 0.48
CA TYR A 74 1.39 3.50 -0.64
C TYR A 74 2.17 3.41 -1.96
N TYR A 75 1.61 2.74 -2.94
CA TYR A 75 2.16 2.60 -4.29
C TYR A 75 1.14 3.01 -5.36
N ILE A 76 1.66 3.44 -6.52
CA ILE A 76 0.89 3.54 -7.76
C ILE A 76 1.54 2.61 -8.79
N ALA A 77 0.84 1.55 -9.18
CA ALA A 77 1.26 0.65 -10.24
C ALA A 77 0.67 1.12 -11.58
N HIS A 78 1.55 1.52 -12.49
CA HIS A 78 1.16 1.79 -13.88
C HIS A 78 1.25 0.53 -14.74
N PRO A 79 0.65 0.52 -15.94
CA PRO A 79 0.78 -0.58 -16.88
C PRO A 79 2.24 -0.91 -17.21
N TYR A 80 2.49 -2.19 -17.52
CA TYR A 80 3.80 -2.68 -17.94
C TYR A 80 4.28 -1.97 -19.21
N VAL A 81 5.50 -1.44 -19.19
CA VAL A 81 6.11 -0.71 -20.31
C VAL A 81 7.08 -1.60 -21.08
N LYS A 82 6.72 -1.95 -22.32
CA LYS A 82 7.55 -2.72 -23.28
C LYS A 82 8.48 -1.77 -24.09
N ARG A 83 9.44 -1.08 -23.45
CA ARG A 83 10.44 -0.17 -24.09
C ARG A 83 9.82 1.06 -24.82
N PRO A 84 10.55 2.19 -25.00
CA PRO A 84 12.01 2.37 -25.00
C PRO A 84 12.62 2.66 -23.61
N MET A 85 13.95 2.63 -23.57
CA MET A 85 14.79 2.75 -22.37
C MET A 85 14.80 4.15 -21.74
N ASN A 86 14.16 5.13 -22.41
CA ASN A 86 14.23 6.56 -22.11
C ASN A 86 13.07 7.08 -21.22
N ARG A 87 12.18 6.22 -20.74
CA ARG A 87 11.16 6.63 -19.75
C ARG A 87 11.64 6.27 -18.35
N ILE A 88 11.62 7.25 -17.46
CA ILE A 88 11.78 7.02 -16.01
C ILE A 88 10.60 6.13 -15.59
N LYS A 89 10.94 4.98 -15.03
CA LYS A 89 9.99 4.00 -14.52
C LYS A 89 10.08 3.98 -13.02
N GLY A 90 8.94 3.78 -12.36
CA GLY A 90 8.89 3.50 -10.94
C GLY A 90 9.79 2.31 -10.61
N ASN A 91 10.44 2.39 -9.44
CA ASN A 91 11.35 1.36 -8.95
C ASN A 91 12.46 0.95 -9.94
N ASN A 92 13.06 1.92 -10.63
CA ASN A 92 14.13 1.71 -11.63
C ASN A 92 13.77 0.73 -12.77
N GLY A 93 12.49 0.47 -13.01
CA GLY A 93 12.07 -0.50 -14.02
C GLY A 93 12.14 -1.96 -13.57
N LYS A 94 12.37 -2.26 -12.29
CA LYS A 94 12.33 -3.63 -11.76
C LYS A 94 10.93 -4.20 -11.94
N GLU A 95 10.83 -5.42 -12.46
CA GLU A 95 9.54 -6.11 -12.56
C GLU A 95 9.04 -6.48 -11.16
N MET A 96 7.77 -6.18 -10.92
CA MET A 96 7.07 -6.45 -9.68
C MET A 96 5.82 -7.26 -9.99
N TYR A 97 5.55 -8.20 -9.10
CA TYR A 97 4.45 -9.15 -9.18
C TYR A 97 3.59 -8.94 -7.95
N ILE A 98 2.32 -8.61 -8.16
CA ILE A 98 1.42 -8.16 -7.10
C ILE A 98 0.14 -9.00 -7.15
N ARG A 99 -0.36 -9.38 -5.99
CA ARG A 99 -1.67 -10.00 -5.83
C ARG A 99 -2.55 -9.07 -5.01
N MET A 100 -3.61 -8.58 -5.61
CA MET A 100 -4.66 -7.84 -4.93
C MET A 100 -5.49 -8.79 -4.05
N PHE A 101 -6.04 -8.29 -2.94
CA PHE A 101 -6.88 -9.09 -2.04
C PHE A 101 -8.17 -9.59 -2.70
N ASN A 102 -8.67 -8.88 -3.71
CA ASN A 102 -9.78 -9.31 -4.56
C ASN A 102 -9.40 -10.50 -5.50
N GLY A 103 -8.12 -10.89 -5.55
CA GLY A 103 -7.60 -11.99 -6.36
C GLY A 103 -6.98 -11.58 -7.70
N GLU A 104 -7.03 -10.30 -8.08
CA GLU A 104 -6.37 -9.80 -9.30
C GLU A 104 -4.84 -9.94 -9.19
N LEU A 105 -4.21 -10.32 -10.30
CA LEU A 105 -2.76 -10.45 -10.41
C LEU A 105 -2.22 -9.37 -11.35
N ILE A 106 -1.28 -8.57 -10.84
CA ILE A 106 -0.68 -7.46 -11.57
C ILE A 106 0.80 -7.74 -11.80
N LYS A 107 1.23 -7.63 -13.06
CA LYS A 107 2.64 -7.57 -13.45
C LYS A 107 2.95 -6.15 -13.95
N SER A 108 3.91 -5.48 -13.33
CA SER A 108 4.35 -4.15 -13.77
C SER A 108 5.84 -3.94 -13.58
N ASN A 109 6.43 -3.10 -14.41
CA ASN A 109 7.80 -2.58 -14.25
C ASN A 109 7.80 -1.07 -13.99
N ASN A 110 6.66 -0.50 -13.58
CA ASN A 110 6.47 0.93 -13.40
C ASN A 110 5.63 1.20 -12.15
N VAL A 111 6.16 0.79 -10.99
CA VAL A 111 5.50 0.92 -9.69
C VAL A 111 6.18 2.01 -8.88
N TRP A 112 5.44 3.05 -8.51
CA TRP A 112 5.97 4.20 -7.78
C TRP A 112 5.60 4.12 -6.32
N CYS A 113 6.60 4.07 -5.44
CA CYS A 113 6.41 4.28 -4.02
C CYS A 113 6.10 5.75 -3.75
N LYS A 114 5.03 6.04 -3.00
CA LYS A 114 4.69 7.39 -2.52
C LYS A 114 5.09 7.63 -1.08
N GLY A 115 5.43 6.57 -0.34
CA GLY A 115 5.89 6.65 1.04
C GLY A 115 5.13 5.72 1.96
N GLU A 116 5.63 5.61 3.19
CA GLU A 116 4.95 4.91 4.28
C GLU A 116 3.77 5.75 4.80
N ILE A 117 2.64 5.08 5.00
CA ILE A 117 1.41 5.64 5.54
C ILE A 117 1.57 5.85 7.05
N PRO A 118 1.46 7.09 7.56
CA PRO A 118 1.52 7.37 8.98
C PRO A 118 0.40 6.67 9.75
N GLU A 119 0.67 6.29 10.99
CA GLU A 119 -0.23 5.50 11.84
C GLU A 119 -1.67 6.03 11.86
N GLN A 120 -1.84 7.33 12.03
CA GLN A 120 -3.13 8.01 12.10
C GLN A 120 -3.98 7.92 10.80
N PHE A 121 -3.41 7.45 9.69
CA PHE A 121 -4.10 7.25 8.41
C PHE A 121 -4.26 5.78 8.00
N ARG A 122 -3.63 4.83 8.71
CA ARG A 122 -3.60 3.41 8.32
C ARG A 122 -5.00 2.76 8.31
N GLU A 123 -5.90 3.21 9.18
CA GLU A 123 -7.29 2.73 9.18
C GLU A 123 -8.07 3.14 7.93
N GLN A 124 -7.82 4.35 7.40
CA GLN A 124 -8.49 4.83 6.19
C GLN A 124 -7.83 4.30 4.91
N LEU A 125 -6.58 3.87 5.00
CA LEU A 125 -5.78 3.34 3.91
C LEU A 125 -5.28 1.92 4.28
N PRO A 126 -6.18 0.94 4.40
CA PRO A 126 -5.80 -0.43 4.71
C PRO A 126 -5.04 -1.07 3.54
N ASP A 127 -4.26 -2.10 3.84
CA ASP A 127 -3.58 -2.91 2.83
C ASP A 127 -4.59 -3.49 1.81
N THR A 128 -4.20 -3.50 0.55
CA THR A 128 -5.04 -3.97 -0.57
C THR A 128 -4.41 -5.10 -1.36
N ALA A 129 -3.12 -5.40 -1.13
CA ALA A 129 -2.37 -6.37 -1.90
C ALA A 129 -1.14 -6.90 -1.15
N ASN A 130 -0.49 -7.91 -1.73
CA ASN A 130 0.86 -8.35 -1.36
C ASN A 130 1.75 -8.44 -2.59
N PHE A 131 3.06 -8.36 -2.38
CA PHE A 131 4.04 -8.75 -3.39
C PHE A 131 4.19 -10.26 -3.47
N LEU A 132 4.56 -10.74 -4.66
CA LEU A 132 4.82 -12.13 -4.97
C LEU A 132 6.25 -12.31 -5.50
N SER A 133 6.77 -13.54 -5.37
CA SER A 133 7.86 -13.99 -6.21
C SER A 133 7.37 -14.21 -7.66
N LEU A 134 8.29 -14.19 -8.64
CA LEU A 134 7.97 -14.56 -10.03
C LEU A 134 7.37 -15.98 -10.10
N MET A 135 7.95 -16.93 -9.36
CA MET A 135 7.48 -18.32 -9.34
C MET A 135 6.04 -18.42 -8.81
N THR A 136 5.74 -17.76 -7.69
CA THR A 136 4.39 -17.74 -7.10
C THR A 136 3.38 -17.06 -8.04
N PHE A 137 3.78 -15.95 -8.67
CA PHE A 137 2.95 -15.26 -9.66
C PHE A 137 2.62 -16.15 -10.87
N GLN A 138 3.61 -16.85 -11.42
CA GLN A 138 3.41 -17.78 -12.54
C GLN A 138 2.49 -18.94 -12.14
N LYS A 139 2.67 -19.53 -10.95
CA LYS A 139 1.78 -20.58 -10.42
C LYS A 139 0.32 -20.11 -10.34
N LEU A 140 0.09 -18.90 -9.86
CA LEU A 140 -1.26 -18.32 -9.75
C LEU A 140 -1.85 -17.92 -11.11
N THR A 141 -1.02 -17.42 -12.03
CA THR A 141 -1.46 -17.00 -13.37
C THR A 141 -1.83 -18.21 -14.24
N ASN A 142 -1.03 -19.26 -14.22
CA ASN A 142 -1.21 -20.43 -15.07
C ASN A 142 -2.31 -21.38 -14.58
N ASN A 143 -2.72 -21.24 -13.32
CA ASN A 143 -3.73 -22.09 -12.71
C ASN A 143 -4.59 -21.24 -11.77
N ASN A 144 -5.86 -21.04 -12.12
CA ASN A 144 -6.84 -20.28 -11.34
C ASN A 144 -7.59 -21.13 -10.29
N HIS A 145 -7.14 -22.36 -10.02
CA HIS A 145 -7.77 -23.27 -9.07
C HIS A 145 -8.02 -22.61 -7.71
N LYS A 146 -9.28 -22.68 -7.27
CA LYS A 146 -9.72 -22.38 -5.91
C LYS A 146 -9.91 -23.70 -5.15
N CYS A 147 -9.38 -23.76 -3.93
CA CYS A 147 -9.42 -24.96 -3.10
C CYS A 147 -10.62 -24.88 -2.13
N TYR A 148 -11.38 -25.97 -2.04
CA TYR A 148 -12.56 -26.11 -1.17
C TYR A 148 -12.38 -27.24 -0.13
N ALA A 149 -11.16 -27.76 0.03
CA ALA A 149 -10.88 -28.91 0.89
C ALA A 149 -10.91 -28.52 2.37
N ARG A 150 -12.10 -28.54 3.00
CA ARG A 150 -12.32 -28.16 4.41
C ARG A 150 -11.53 -28.99 5.42
N GLY A 151 -11.22 -30.25 5.10
CA GLY A 151 -10.42 -31.13 5.96
C GLY A 151 -8.90 -30.90 5.87
N CYS A 152 -8.43 -30.09 4.92
CA CYS A 152 -7.00 -29.87 4.70
C CYS A 152 -6.35 -29.14 5.89
N TRP A 153 -5.24 -29.67 6.38
CA TRP A 153 -4.48 -29.08 7.48
C TRP A 153 -3.76 -27.78 7.08
N ASN A 154 -3.48 -27.60 5.78
CA ASN A 154 -2.88 -26.38 5.23
C ASN A 154 -3.87 -25.26 4.91
N ARG A 155 -5.19 -25.46 5.07
CA ARG A 155 -6.21 -24.57 4.49
C ARG A 155 -6.07 -23.10 4.90
N TYR A 156 -5.78 -22.82 6.18
CA TYR A 156 -5.62 -21.45 6.66
C TYR A 156 -4.29 -20.80 6.23
N HIS A 157 -3.31 -21.61 5.85
CA HIS A 157 -2.00 -21.17 5.35
C HIS A 157 -1.91 -21.13 3.83
N CYS A 158 -2.94 -21.61 3.10
CA CYS A 158 -2.91 -21.69 1.65
C CYS A 158 -3.57 -20.47 1.01
N VAL A 159 -2.90 -19.83 0.04
CA VAL A 159 -3.43 -18.69 -0.72
C VAL A 159 -4.68 -19.05 -1.54
N ARG A 160 -4.80 -20.31 -1.97
CA ARG A 160 -5.91 -20.78 -2.83
C ARG A 160 -7.15 -21.20 -2.06
N TYR A 161 -7.06 -21.35 -0.74
CA TYR A 161 -8.18 -21.84 0.04
C TYR A 161 -9.32 -20.83 0.08
N ASN A 162 -10.53 -21.29 -0.20
CA ASN A 162 -11.71 -20.47 -0.13
C ASN A 162 -12.22 -20.37 1.32
N MET A 163 -12.04 -19.20 1.93
CA MET A 163 -12.52 -18.92 3.30
C MET A 163 -14.05 -18.96 3.43
N ASP A 164 -14.81 -18.84 2.34
CA ASP A 164 -16.27 -19.02 2.39
C ASP A 164 -16.69 -20.41 2.88
N CYS A 165 -15.81 -21.40 2.80
CA CYS A 165 -16.06 -22.75 3.31
C CYS A 165 -16.07 -22.85 4.85
N GLU A 166 -15.76 -21.76 5.56
CA GLU A 166 -15.66 -21.69 7.02
C GLU A 166 -16.86 -20.97 7.67
N LYS A 167 -17.88 -20.61 6.88
CA LYS A 167 -19.09 -19.90 7.37
C LYS A 167 -19.80 -20.60 8.52
N ASP A 168 -19.85 -21.93 8.48
CA ASP A 168 -20.47 -22.78 9.50
C ASP A 168 -19.46 -23.26 10.56
N GLY A 169 -18.28 -22.62 10.60
CA GLY A 169 -17.17 -23.01 11.47
C GLY A 169 -16.23 -24.04 10.85
N PRO A 170 -15.13 -24.33 11.58
CA PRO A 170 -14.08 -25.24 11.13
C PRO A 170 -14.58 -26.68 11.03
N PHE A 171 -14.25 -27.35 9.92
CA PHE A 171 -14.56 -28.77 9.75
C PHE A 171 -13.74 -29.67 10.69
N ASN A 172 -12.47 -29.31 10.95
CA ASN A 172 -11.58 -29.98 11.89
C ASN A 172 -10.65 -28.98 12.58
N THR A 173 -10.06 -29.38 13.71
CA THR A 173 -9.00 -28.61 14.37
C THR A 173 -7.64 -29.05 13.84
N VAL A 174 -6.82 -28.10 13.38
CA VAL A 174 -5.44 -28.40 12.94
C VAL A 174 -4.60 -28.73 14.19
N PRO A 175 -3.93 -29.91 14.24
CA PRO A 175 -3.08 -30.26 15.38
C PRO A 175 -1.97 -29.23 15.59
N GLN A 176 -1.65 -28.90 16.85
CA GLN A 176 -0.59 -27.95 17.16
C GLN A 176 0.80 -28.42 16.69
N SER A 177 1.01 -29.74 16.61
CA SER A 177 2.23 -30.36 16.10
C SER A 177 2.33 -30.40 14.57
N TYR A 178 1.32 -29.89 13.85
CA TYR A 178 1.30 -29.95 12.40
C TYR A 178 2.38 -29.06 11.77
N ILE A 179 3.13 -29.62 10.82
CA ILE A 179 4.14 -28.89 10.05
C ILE A 179 3.47 -28.39 8.77
N ILE A 180 3.38 -27.08 8.61
CA ILE A 180 2.78 -26.44 7.44
C ILE A 180 3.48 -26.92 6.17
N GLY A 181 2.69 -27.42 5.21
CA GLY A 181 3.17 -27.92 3.92
C GLY A 181 3.60 -29.39 3.91
N SER A 182 3.57 -30.10 5.05
CA SER A 182 3.99 -31.51 5.13
C SER A 182 3.10 -32.48 4.34
N ASP A 183 1.88 -32.07 3.96
CA ASP A 183 1.01 -32.87 3.10
C ASP A 183 1.45 -32.86 1.62
N GLU A 184 2.50 -32.09 1.27
CA GLU A 184 3.07 -31.95 -0.08
C GLU A 184 2.05 -31.66 -1.19
N CYS A 185 0.95 -30.98 -0.85
CA CYS A 185 -0.10 -30.67 -1.80
C CYS A 185 0.46 -29.85 -2.98
N PRO A 186 0.36 -30.33 -4.24
CA PRO A 186 0.97 -29.66 -5.39
C PRO A 186 0.33 -28.31 -5.72
N SER A 187 -0.88 -28.07 -5.22
CA SER A 187 -1.60 -26.79 -5.34
C SER A 187 -1.33 -25.84 -4.17
N PHE A 188 -0.60 -26.28 -3.14
CA PHE A 188 -0.32 -25.45 -1.97
C PHE A 188 0.57 -24.26 -2.36
N ILE A 189 0.17 -23.08 -1.89
CA ILE A 189 0.94 -21.86 -1.95
C ILE A 189 0.88 -21.28 -0.55
N ASN A 190 2.03 -21.24 0.13
CA ASN A 190 2.07 -20.78 1.51
C ASN A 190 1.85 -19.26 1.55
N LYS A 191 0.95 -18.79 2.41
CA LYS A 191 0.72 -17.36 2.63
C LYS A 191 1.98 -16.63 3.12
N THR A 192 2.94 -17.33 3.73
CA THR A 192 4.24 -16.73 4.09
C THR A 192 5.11 -16.36 2.88
N GLU A 193 4.78 -16.86 1.68
CA GLU A 193 5.42 -16.41 0.43
C GLU A 193 4.94 -15.03 -0.01
N LEU A 194 3.81 -14.56 0.54
CA LEU A 194 3.29 -13.21 0.31
C LEU A 194 4.17 -12.23 1.07
N LYS A 195 4.64 -11.19 0.39
CA LYS A 195 5.55 -10.19 0.98
C LYS A 195 4.81 -8.87 1.16
N ASP A 196 4.97 -8.29 2.35
CA ASP A 196 4.40 -6.99 2.70
C ASP A 196 5.38 -5.84 2.42
N THR A 197 6.58 -6.13 1.96
CA THR A 197 7.57 -5.12 1.55
C THR A 197 8.30 -5.55 0.28
N VAL A 198 8.83 -4.56 -0.43
CA VAL A 198 9.73 -4.80 -1.56
C VAL A 198 11.08 -5.26 -1.02
N GLN A 199 11.53 -6.44 -1.43
CA GLN A 199 12.94 -6.82 -1.26
C GLN A 199 13.75 -6.08 -2.32
N TRP A 200 14.61 -5.17 -1.85
CA TRP A 200 15.50 -4.34 -2.69
C TRP A 200 16.50 -5.21 -3.44
#